data_AF-A0A0T6DSF9-F1
#
_entry.id   AF-A0A0T6DSF9-F1
#
_cell.length_a   1.000
_cell.length_b   1.000
_cell.length_c   1.000
_cell.angle_alpha   90.00
_cell.angle_beta   90.00
_cell.angle_gamma   90.00
#
_symmetry.space_group_name_H-M   'P 1'
#
loop_
_entity.id
_entity.type
_entity.pdbx_description
1 polymer ?
#
loop_
_entity_poly.entity_id
_entity_poly.type
_entity_poly.pdbx_seq_one_letter_code
_entity_poly.pdbx_strand_id
1 'polypeptide(L)'
;MSDLDKLARLADLFTQIRDILIQENENNWIRGINSILNQINYSLENNEKIKDTIKSIGNTYSFMNNGNGSFSDFYIWREDFDERVVENNKFIEIKDKIGSLIANQ
;
A
#
# COMPACT_ATOMS: atom_id res chain seq x y z
N MET A 1 7.83 -2.14 18.05
CA MET A 1 6.44 -2.01 17.54
C MET A 1 5.82 -3.38 17.62
N SER A 2 4.60 -3.53 18.17
CA SER A 2 3.92 -4.84 18.17
C SER A 2 3.43 -5.21 16.76
N ASP A 3 3.13 -6.49 16.52
CA ASP A 3 2.53 -6.90 15.25
C ASP A 3 1.17 -6.22 15.01
N LEU A 4 0.41 -5.95 16.08
CA LEU A 4 -0.86 -5.23 16.00
C LEU A 4 -0.64 -3.76 15.58
N ASP A 5 0.31 -3.06 16.23
CA ASP A 5 0.66 -1.67 15.85
C ASP A 5 1.16 -1.61 14.41
N LYS A 6 1.94 -2.61 13.99
CA LYS A 6 2.45 -2.75 12.64
C LYS A 6 1.33 -2.94 11.62
N LEU A 7 0.37 -3.81 11.92
CA LEU A 7 -0.80 -4.06 11.07
C LEU A 7 -1.69 -2.80 10.97
N ALA A 8 -1.92 -2.10 12.09
CA ALA A 8 -2.65 -0.84 12.09
C ALA A 8 -1.94 0.25 11.27
N ARG A 9 -0.60 0.33 11.36
CA ARG A 9 0.19 1.27 10.56
C ARG A 9 0.13 0.94 9.07
N LEU A 10 0.15 -0.34 8.72
CA LEU A 10 -0.04 -0.78 7.33
C LEU A 10 -1.45 -0.41 6.83
N ALA A 11 -2.50 -0.54 7.65
CA ALA A 11 -3.86 -0.13 7.30
C ALA A 11 -3.93 1.35 6.89
N ASP A 12 -3.31 2.22 7.70
CA ASP A 12 -3.21 3.66 7.46
C ASP A 12 -2.48 3.97 6.14
N LEU A 13 -1.30 3.36 5.93
CA LEU A 13 -0.50 3.59 4.71
C LEU A 13 -1.21 3.09 3.44
N PHE A 14 -1.84 1.91 3.48
CA PHE A 14 -2.61 1.40 2.35
C PHE A 14 -3.87 2.22 2.07
N THR A 15 -4.48 2.81 3.10
CA THR A 15 -5.59 3.76 2.95
C THR A 15 -5.12 5.02 2.22
N GLN A 16 -3.98 5.58 2.60
CA GLN A 16 -3.39 6.74 1.91
C GLN A 16 -3.09 6.44 0.43
N ILE A 17 -2.53 5.26 0.11
CA ILE A 17 -2.36 4.83 -1.29
C ILE A 17 -3.70 4.77 -2.02
N ARG A 18 -4.72 4.16 -1.42
CA ARG A 18 -6.04 4.05 -2.04
C ARG A 18 -6.62 5.42 -2.37
N ASP A 19 -6.53 6.34 -1.42
CA ASP A 19 -7.09 7.68 -1.58
C ASP A 19 -6.38 8.46 -2.68
N ILE A 20 -5.05 8.33 -2.80
CA ILE A 20 -4.27 8.86 -3.93
C ILE A 20 -4.75 8.25 -5.25
N LEU A 21 -4.87 6.93 -5.34
CA LEU A 21 -5.32 6.27 -6.58
C LEU A 21 -6.73 6.71 -6.99
N ILE A 22 -7.62 6.94 -6.04
CA ILE A 22 -8.97 7.49 -6.29
C ILE A 22 -8.86 8.91 -6.85
N GLN A 23 -8.03 9.77 -6.26
CA GLN A 23 -7.83 11.15 -6.73
C GLN A 23 -7.29 11.20 -8.17
N GLU A 24 -6.43 10.26 -8.52
CA GLU A 24 -5.84 10.14 -9.86
C GLU A 24 -6.69 9.32 -10.84
N ASN A 25 -7.92 8.94 -10.46
CA ASN A 25 -8.83 8.10 -11.25
C ASN A 25 -8.23 6.77 -11.71
N GLU A 26 -7.29 6.20 -10.95
CA GLU A 26 -6.63 4.95 -11.29
C GLU A 26 -7.37 3.74 -10.73
N ASN A 27 -8.17 3.10 -11.58
CA ASN A 27 -9.02 1.97 -11.25
C ASN A 27 -8.31 0.61 -11.22
N ASN A 28 -7.14 0.46 -11.86
CA ASN A 28 -6.48 -0.85 -11.95
C ASN A 28 -5.89 -1.28 -10.61
N TRP A 29 -5.09 -0.42 -10.00
CA TRP A 29 -4.37 -0.73 -8.76
C TRP A 29 -5.25 -0.68 -7.52
N ILE A 30 -6.34 0.10 -7.54
CA ILE A 30 -7.32 0.17 -6.43
C ILE A 30 -7.81 -1.23 -6.02
N ARG A 31 -7.99 -2.16 -6.96
CA ARG A 31 -8.45 -3.53 -6.65
C ARG A 31 -7.48 -4.28 -5.74
N GLY A 32 -6.18 -4.21 -6.04
CA GLY A 32 -5.15 -4.86 -5.22
C GLY A 32 -5.06 -4.23 -3.83
N ILE A 33 -5.12 -2.90 -3.76
CA ILE A 33 -5.10 -2.17 -2.49
C ILE A 33 -6.33 -2.48 -1.64
N ASN A 34 -7.52 -2.53 -2.23
CA ASN A 34 -8.74 -2.92 -1.52
C ASN A 34 -8.69 -4.36 -1.01
N SER A 35 -8.12 -5.30 -1.77
CA SER A 35 -7.90 -6.67 -1.32
C SER A 35 -7.01 -6.72 -0.07
N ILE A 36 -5.94 -5.92 -0.05
CA ILE A 36 -5.04 -5.83 1.11
C ILE A 36 -5.78 -5.23 2.31
N LEU A 37 -6.49 -4.11 2.14
CA LEU A 37 -7.24 -3.46 3.21
C LEU A 37 -8.31 -4.37 3.82
N ASN A 38 -9.04 -5.14 2.98
CA ASN A 38 -10.01 -6.11 3.46
C ASN A 38 -9.38 -7.17 4.35
N GLN A 39 -8.19 -7.68 3.97
CA GLN A 39 -7.47 -8.67 4.76
C GLN A 39 -6.98 -8.09 6.11
N ILE A 40 -6.49 -6.85 6.09
CA ILE A 40 -6.07 -6.13 7.30
C ILE A 40 -7.25 -5.93 8.24
N ASN A 41 -8.37 -5.38 7.76
CA ASN A 41 -9.56 -5.10 8.56
C ASN A 41 -10.12 -6.38 9.19
N TYR A 42 -10.22 -7.47 8.40
CA TYR A 42 -10.66 -8.76 8.92
C TYR A 42 -9.78 -9.24 10.10
N SER A 43 -8.47 -9.06 10.00
CA SER A 43 -7.54 -9.50 11.04
C SER A 43 -7.58 -8.62 12.28
N LEU A 44 -7.78 -7.31 12.12
CA LEU A 44 -7.97 -6.36 13.22
C LEU A 44 -9.28 -6.62 13.98
N GLU A 45 -10.37 -6.93 13.28
CA GLU A 45 -11.68 -7.19 13.87
C GLU A 45 -11.74 -8.54 14.62
N ASN A 46 -11.11 -9.58 14.08
CA ASN A 46 -11.18 -10.94 14.62
C ASN A 46 -9.99 -11.33 15.51
N ASN A 47 -9.01 -10.44 15.66
CA ASN A 47 -7.78 -10.64 16.44
C ASN A 47 -7.04 -11.96 16.12
N GLU A 48 -7.15 -12.45 14.88
CA GLU A 48 -6.62 -13.74 14.46
C GLU A 48 -5.35 -13.55 13.62
N LYS A 49 -4.29 -14.30 13.97
CA LYS A 49 -3.11 -14.56 13.13
C LYS A 49 -2.51 -13.32 12.43
N ILE A 50 -2.39 -12.21 13.17
CA ILE A 50 -1.84 -10.93 12.69
C ILE A 50 -0.53 -11.12 11.91
N LYS A 51 0.38 -11.97 12.40
CA LYS A 51 1.66 -12.25 11.74
C LYS A 51 1.49 -12.92 10.37
N ASP A 52 0.57 -13.88 10.24
CA ASP A 52 0.27 -14.53 8.96
C ASP A 52 -0.38 -13.56 7.99
N THR A 53 -1.25 -12.67 8.49
CA THR A 53 -1.83 -11.57 7.70
C THR A 53 -0.75 -10.66 7.16
N ILE A 54 0.19 -10.21 8.00
CA ILE A 54 1.31 -9.35 7.57
C ILE A 54 2.16 -10.03 6.48
N LYS A 55 2.40 -11.34 6.61
CA LYS A 55 3.09 -12.11 5.58
C LYS A 55 2.29 -12.18 4.28
N SER A 56 0.99 -12.44 4.37
CA SER A 56 0.08 -12.55 3.22
C SER A 56 -0.02 -11.23 2.45
N ILE A 57 -0.25 -10.11 3.12
CA ILE A 57 -0.29 -8.79 2.48
C ILE A 57 1.06 -8.44 1.87
N GLY A 58 2.17 -8.86 2.49
CA GLY A 58 3.52 -8.71 1.95
C GLY A 58 3.71 -9.43 0.62
N ASN A 59 3.21 -10.66 0.52
CA ASN A 59 3.24 -11.43 -0.73
C ASN A 59 2.38 -10.76 -1.81
N THR A 60 1.16 -10.35 -1.49
CA THR A 60 0.27 -9.65 -2.43
C THR A 60 0.91 -8.35 -2.92
N TYR A 61 1.46 -7.54 -2.00
CA TYR A 61 2.13 -6.29 -2.35
C TYR A 61 3.37 -6.52 -3.21
N SER A 62 4.19 -7.53 -2.89
CA SER A 62 5.33 -7.93 -3.72
C SER A 62 4.88 -8.33 -5.12
N PHE A 63 3.84 -9.16 -5.24
CA PHE A 63 3.27 -9.57 -6.52
C PHE A 63 2.80 -8.38 -7.36
N MET A 64 2.11 -7.40 -6.74
CA MET A 64 1.70 -6.17 -7.42
C MET A 64 2.88 -5.36 -7.98
N ASN A 65 4.04 -5.40 -7.33
CA ASN A 65 5.24 -4.66 -7.73
C ASN A 65 6.14 -5.43 -8.72
N ASN A 66 5.80 -6.66 -9.09
CA ASN A 66 6.62 -7.48 -9.99
C ASN A 66 6.11 -7.45 -11.43
N GLY A 67 7.03 -7.38 -12.39
CA GLY A 67 6.74 -7.43 -13.82
C GLY A 67 6.77 -6.05 -14.51
N ASN A 68 6.66 -6.05 -15.84
CA ASN A 68 6.68 -4.83 -16.66
C ASN A 68 5.34 -4.11 -16.59
N GLY A 69 5.34 -2.80 -16.31
CA GLY A 69 4.11 -2.02 -16.12
C GLY A 69 3.41 -2.37 -14.80
N SER A 70 4.18 -2.76 -13.80
CA SER A 70 3.67 -3.16 -12.49
C SER A 70 3.31 -1.94 -11.64
N PHE A 71 2.79 -2.19 -10.43
CA PHE A 71 2.52 -1.11 -9.48
C PHE A 71 3.79 -0.34 -9.06
N SER A 72 4.96 -0.95 -9.23
CA SER A 72 6.22 -0.28 -8.97
C SER A 72 6.48 0.87 -9.95
N ASP A 73 6.04 0.71 -11.20
CA ASP A 73 6.20 1.66 -12.31
C ASP A 73 5.14 2.78 -12.32
N PHE A 74 4.09 2.66 -11.51
CA PHE A 74 3.02 3.67 -11.44
C PHE A 74 3.53 4.99 -10.83
N TYR A 75 3.26 6.09 -11.53
CA TYR A 75 3.51 7.45 -11.09
C TYR A 75 2.27 8.32 -11.33
N ILE A 76 2.13 9.35 -10.52
CA ILE A 76 1.09 10.38 -10.65
C ILE A 76 1.45 11.28 -11.83
N TRP A 77 0.51 11.53 -12.74
CA TRP A 77 0.74 12.39 -13.91
C TRP A 77 -0.21 13.59 -13.89
N ARG A 78 0.34 14.75 -13.55
CA ARG A 78 -0.35 16.06 -13.57
C ARG A 78 0.32 17.00 -14.55
N GLU A 79 -0.40 17.95 -15.13
CA GLU A 79 0.14 18.90 -16.10
C GLU A 79 1.24 19.79 -15.51
N ASP A 80 1.04 20.25 -14.28
CA ASP A 80 2.04 21.01 -13.53
C ASP A 80 3.18 20.09 -13.06
N PHE A 81 4.41 20.46 -13.41
CA PHE A 81 5.61 19.68 -13.09
C PHE A 81 5.93 19.68 -11.60
N ASP A 82 5.80 20.83 -10.94
CA ASP A 82 6.15 20.97 -9.52
C ASP A 82 5.14 20.20 -8.66
N GLU A 83 3.84 20.29 -8.96
CA GLU A 83 2.82 19.46 -8.33
C GLU A 83 3.09 17.97 -8.55
N ARG A 84 3.42 17.57 -9.78
CA ARG A 84 3.74 16.19 -10.11
C ARG A 84 4.91 15.66 -9.28
N VAL A 85 5.98 16.43 -9.15
CA VAL A 85 7.16 16.05 -8.35
C VAL A 85 6.76 15.91 -6.88
N VAL A 86 6.04 16.88 -6.33
CA VAL A 86 5.61 16.87 -4.92
C VAL A 86 4.74 15.65 -4.60
N GLU A 87 3.73 15.36 -5.43
CA GLU A 87 2.82 14.24 -5.17
C GLU A 87 3.48 12.87 -5.36
N ASN A 88 4.34 12.73 -6.38
CA ASN A 88 5.10 11.49 -6.54
C ASN A 88 6.06 11.25 -5.37
N ASN A 89 6.71 12.28 -4.84
CA ASN A 89 7.57 12.13 -3.66
C ASN A 89 6.77 11.63 -2.45
N LYS A 90 5.59 12.20 -2.18
CA LYS A 90 4.69 11.71 -1.12
C LYS A 90 4.32 10.24 -1.34
N PHE A 91 3.97 9.90 -2.57
CA PHE A 91 3.56 8.54 -2.92
C PHE A 91 4.70 7.53 -2.76
N ILE A 92 5.92 7.87 -3.19
CA ILE A 92 7.14 7.07 -3.02
C ILE A 92 7.43 6.87 -1.53
N GLU A 93 7.38 7.93 -0.72
CA GLU A 93 7.60 7.80 0.72
C GLU A 93 6.63 6.83 1.40
N ILE A 94 5.37 6.80 0.98
CA ILE A 94 4.38 5.85 1.50
C ILE A 94 4.76 4.43 1.10
N LYS A 95 5.13 4.19 -0.17
CA LYS A 95 5.60 2.89 -0.66
C LYS A 95 6.84 2.39 0.10
N ASP A 96 7.80 3.27 0.37
CA ASP A 96 9.01 2.94 1.13
C ASP A 96 8.71 2.59 2.59
N LYS A 97 7.78 3.32 3.23
CA LYS A 97 7.30 3.01 4.59
C LYS A 97 6.62 1.63 4.64
N ILE A 98 5.79 1.31 3.64
CA ILE A 98 5.16 -0.01 3.51
C ILE A 98 6.22 -1.11 3.34
N GLY A 99 7.16 -0.93 2.41
CA GLY A 99 8.24 -1.88 2.15
C GLY A 99 9.09 -2.15 3.40
N SER A 100 9.44 -1.09 4.14
CA SER A 100 10.20 -1.19 5.38
C SER A 100 9.45 -1.96 6.48
N LEU A 101 8.13 -1.76 6.60
CA LEU A 101 7.32 -2.52 7.55
C LEU A 101 7.23 -3.99 7.12
N ILE A 102 7.01 -4.28 5.83
CA ILE A 102 6.90 -5.66 5.35
C ILE A 102 8.23 -6.42 5.47
N ALA A 103 9.37 -5.80 5.18
CA ALA A 103 10.68 -6.47 5.19
C ALA A 103 11.20 -6.82 6.59
N ASN A 104 10.81 -6.07 7.63
CA ASN A 104 11.19 -6.33 9.03
C ASN A 104 10.28 -7.38 9.69
N GLN A 105 10.16 -8.57 9.10
CA GLN A 105 9.32 -9.70 9.58
C GLN A 105 10.11 -10.77 10.36
#